data_AF-A0A5A8UCK8-F1
#
_entry.id   AF-A0A5A8UCK8-F1
#
_cell.length_a   1.000
_cell.length_b   1.000
_cell.length_c   1.000
_cell.angle_alpha   90.00
_cell.angle_beta   90.00
_cell.angle_gamma   90.00
#
_symmetry.space_group_name_H-M   'P 1'
#
loop_
_entity.id
_entity.type
_entity.pdbx_description
1 polymer ?
#
loop_
_entity_poly.entity_id
_entity_poly.type
_entity_poly.pdbx_seq_one_letter_code
_entity_poly.pdbx_strand_id
1 'polypeptide(L)'
;MKYNKNFYQIHDNEYIFTRLKDERGKVGYYELPYQNTVEIKDYAETITQQSIVVIGIGGSSLGARAVYNFLLPSNKYQKQLVFLETVDPLEIKHCLSKIDIDDAHFVVISKSGTTIETISLFKYISSLVKIGAKNCTIISEAKTKLSKFAQKNNIKTFELAENIGGRFSVFSVVGLVPLAMVGVDIDNLLNGCRRVADSFFKQGKYHRPIFDKARFLVENKARFNINAIFSYSSSLEGFNKWYVQLWAESLGKFNINKTRQALTPIALIGPVDQHSFLQLIIDGVRDKTITFIKIDDLKSDTIIPKSEQNLGLDDAEKLSFNDLLNKQADATIKSVEAQKDIPCDVVTISTMDEYNIAKLMFSYQLLVSTIGQFLQINTYNQPGVEDSKKILTNSLK
;
A
#
# COMPACT_ATOMS: atom_id res chain seq x y z
N MET A 1 2.42 32.10 -41.19
CA MET A 1 3.44 31.59 -40.25
C MET A 1 3.07 30.17 -39.87
N LYS A 2 3.98 29.18 -40.00
CA LYS A 2 3.77 27.79 -39.52
C LYS A 2 4.64 27.61 -38.27
N TYR A 3 4.01 27.30 -37.13
CA TYR A 3 4.70 27.07 -35.86
C TYR A 3 4.78 25.57 -35.57
N ASN A 4 5.99 25.06 -35.38
CA ASN A 4 6.26 23.67 -34.99
C ASN A 4 7.10 23.70 -33.70
N LYS A 5 6.86 22.75 -32.77
CA LYS A 5 7.62 22.60 -31.53
C LYS A 5 8.12 21.17 -31.35
N ASN A 6 9.29 21.02 -30.73
CA ASN A 6 9.90 19.74 -30.33
C ASN A 6 10.06 19.61 -28.81
N PHE A 7 9.40 20.47 -28.04
CA PHE A 7 9.45 20.48 -26.59
C PHE A 7 8.12 20.03 -25.99
N TYR A 8 8.22 19.53 -24.77
CA TYR A 8 7.13 18.98 -23.99
C TYR A 8 6.32 20.04 -23.27
N GLN A 9 5.01 19.80 -23.16
CA GLN A 9 4.09 20.65 -22.42
C GLN A 9 3.33 19.79 -21.40
N ILE A 10 3.31 20.24 -20.14
CA ILE A 10 2.42 19.71 -19.12
C ILE A 10 1.00 20.17 -19.48
N HIS A 11 0.06 19.23 -19.59
CA HIS A 11 -1.32 19.55 -19.90
C HIS A 11 -2.04 20.24 -18.71
N ASP A 12 -3.13 20.95 -19.00
CA ASP A 12 -3.98 21.54 -17.97
C ASP A 12 -4.74 20.47 -17.16
N ASN A 13 -5.33 20.89 -16.03
CA ASN A 13 -6.04 19.97 -15.13
C ASN A 13 -7.27 19.31 -15.79
N GLU A 14 -7.97 20.01 -16.67
CA GLU A 14 -9.21 19.50 -17.28
C GLU A 14 -8.91 18.40 -18.30
N TYR A 15 -7.86 18.59 -19.09
CA TYR A 15 -7.34 17.54 -19.96
C TYR A 15 -6.96 16.29 -19.16
N ILE A 16 -6.17 16.46 -18.09
CA ILE A 16 -5.73 15.34 -17.24
C ILE A 16 -6.93 14.64 -16.59
N PHE A 17 -7.91 15.40 -16.13
CA PHE A 17 -9.13 14.84 -15.54
C PHE A 17 -9.95 14.03 -16.55
N THR A 18 -10.06 14.51 -17.79
CA THR A 18 -10.69 13.77 -18.89
C THR A 18 -9.97 12.44 -19.14
N ARG A 19 -8.63 12.45 -19.16
CA ARG A 19 -7.83 11.22 -19.31
C ARG A 19 -8.06 10.24 -18.17
N LEU A 20 -8.14 10.69 -16.92
CA LEU A 20 -8.43 9.84 -15.77
C LEU A 20 -9.84 9.23 -15.85
N LYS A 21 -10.83 9.96 -16.37
CA LYS A 21 -12.17 9.40 -16.64
C LYS A 21 -12.11 8.29 -17.69
N ASP A 22 -11.37 8.51 -18.79
CA ASP A 22 -11.18 7.50 -19.84
C ASP A 22 -10.48 6.23 -19.31
N GLU A 23 -9.54 6.39 -18.38
CA GLU A 23 -8.82 5.26 -17.79
C GLU A 23 -9.73 4.33 -16.98
N ARG A 24 -10.83 4.81 -16.40
CA ARG A 24 -11.78 3.97 -15.65
C ARG A 24 -12.34 2.82 -16.48
N GLY A 25 -12.50 3.03 -17.79
CA GLY A 25 -12.97 2.00 -18.72
C GLY A 25 -11.90 0.96 -19.10
N LYS A 26 -10.64 1.14 -18.69
CA LYS A 26 -9.50 0.32 -19.12
C LYS A 26 -8.68 -0.24 -17.97
N VAL A 27 -8.56 0.50 -16.88
CA VAL A 27 -7.73 0.17 -15.72
C VAL A 27 -8.65 -0.26 -14.58
N GLY A 28 -8.56 -1.52 -14.18
CA GLY A 28 -9.57 -2.14 -13.32
C GLY A 28 -9.64 -1.60 -11.89
N TYR A 29 -8.57 -0.98 -11.38
CA TYR A 29 -8.53 -0.58 -9.96
C TYR A 29 -9.56 0.51 -9.62
N TYR A 30 -9.95 1.34 -10.60
CA TYR A 30 -10.92 2.42 -10.40
C TYR A 30 -12.32 1.89 -10.02
N GLU A 31 -12.66 0.69 -10.45
CA GLU A 31 -14.00 0.10 -10.26
C GLU A 31 -14.06 -0.88 -9.07
N LEU A 32 -12.92 -1.21 -8.46
CA LEU A 32 -12.85 -2.03 -7.24
C LEU A 32 -13.75 -1.54 -6.09
N PRO A 33 -13.94 -0.23 -5.84
CA PRO A 33 -14.83 0.23 -4.76
C PRO A 33 -16.30 -0.20 -4.89
N TYR A 34 -16.71 -0.65 -6.08
CA TYR A 34 -18.10 -0.98 -6.41
C TYR A 34 -18.34 -2.48 -6.63
N GLN A 35 -17.32 -3.32 -6.40
CA GLN A 35 -17.45 -4.76 -6.57
C GLN A 35 -18.33 -5.41 -5.50
N ASN A 36 -18.90 -6.57 -5.83
CA ASN A 36 -19.66 -7.39 -4.88
C ASN A 36 -18.71 -8.23 -4.02
N THR A 37 -18.95 -8.25 -2.71
CA THR A 37 -18.14 -8.95 -1.69
C THR A 37 -18.79 -10.22 -1.15
N VAL A 38 -20.05 -10.52 -1.51
CA VAL A 38 -20.83 -11.65 -0.97
C VAL A 38 -20.07 -12.96 -1.11
N GLU A 39 -19.59 -13.29 -2.31
CA GLU A 39 -18.82 -14.53 -2.54
C GLU A 39 -17.56 -14.63 -1.66
N ILE A 40 -16.88 -13.49 -1.43
CA ILE A 40 -15.67 -13.44 -0.61
C ILE A 40 -16.01 -13.72 0.85
N LYS A 41 -17.07 -13.08 1.38
CA LYS A 41 -17.52 -13.23 2.76
C LYS A 41 -18.03 -14.65 3.02
N ASP A 42 -18.93 -15.14 2.17
CA ASP A 42 -19.48 -16.49 2.28
C ASP A 42 -18.37 -17.54 2.27
N TYR A 43 -17.37 -17.37 1.40
CA TYR A 43 -16.22 -18.28 1.38
C TYR A 43 -15.33 -18.15 2.61
N ALA A 44 -15.05 -16.93 3.08
CA ALA A 44 -14.23 -16.67 4.26
C ALA A 44 -14.81 -17.31 5.54
N GLU A 45 -16.13 -17.36 5.67
CA GLU A 45 -16.83 -18.03 6.79
C GLU A 45 -16.60 -19.55 6.80
N THR A 46 -16.36 -20.18 5.65
CA THR A 46 -16.08 -21.62 5.58
C THR A 46 -14.69 -22.00 6.09
N ILE A 47 -13.79 -21.03 6.22
CA ILE A 47 -12.41 -21.25 6.67
C ILE A 47 -12.40 -21.32 8.19
N THR A 48 -11.88 -22.39 8.77
CA THR A 48 -11.90 -22.62 10.23
C THR A 48 -10.52 -22.53 10.87
N GLN A 49 -9.48 -22.60 10.05
CA GLN A 49 -8.08 -22.56 10.44
C GLN A 49 -7.71 -21.26 11.16
N GLN A 50 -6.90 -21.36 12.21
CA GLN A 50 -6.45 -20.21 12.99
C GLN A 50 -5.39 -19.38 12.25
N SER A 51 -4.59 -20.02 11.40
CA SER A 51 -3.51 -19.35 10.67
C SER A 51 -3.86 -19.20 9.19
N ILE A 52 -4.01 -17.96 8.72
CA ILE A 52 -4.14 -17.65 7.29
C ILE A 52 -2.78 -17.24 6.76
N VAL A 53 -2.20 -18.03 5.86
CA VAL A 53 -0.84 -17.81 5.35
C VAL A 53 -0.89 -17.34 3.91
N VAL A 54 -0.62 -16.06 3.69
CA VAL A 54 -0.49 -15.47 2.35
C VAL A 54 0.89 -15.81 1.79
N ILE A 55 0.91 -16.54 0.67
CA ILE A 55 2.12 -16.83 -0.10
C ILE A 55 2.08 -15.97 -1.36
N GLY A 56 2.80 -14.85 -1.33
CA GLY A 56 2.76 -13.82 -2.37
C GLY A 56 3.82 -12.74 -2.09
N ILE A 57 4.26 -12.02 -3.11
CA ILE A 57 5.28 -10.96 -2.97
C ILE A 57 4.84 -9.68 -3.67
N GLY A 58 5.32 -8.53 -3.19
CA GLY A 58 5.01 -7.23 -3.77
C GLY A 58 3.51 -6.91 -3.66
N GLY A 59 2.86 -6.61 -4.79
CA GLY A 59 1.44 -6.26 -4.82
C GLY A 59 0.50 -7.37 -4.34
N SER A 60 0.97 -8.63 -4.38
CA SER A 60 0.26 -9.79 -3.85
C SER A 60 0.28 -9.92 -2.32
N SER A 61 0.99 -9.03 -1.61
CA SER A 61 1.19 -9.12 -0.15
C SER A 61 1.09 -7.73 0.52
N LEU A 62 1.88 -6.76 0.05
CA LEU A 62 2.08 -5.46 0.73
C LEU A 62 0.79 -4.71 1.03
N GLY A 63 -0.20 -4.74 0.13
CA GLY A 63 -1.48 -4.07 0.34
C GLY A 63 -2.29 -4.67 1.50
N ALA A 64 -2.49 -5.99 1.48
CA ALA A 64 -3.20 -6.69 2.56
C ALA A 64 -2.45 -6.56 3.89
N ARG A 65 -1.13 -6.66 3.86
CA ARG A 65 -0.26 -6.47 5.03
C ARG A 65 -0.38 -5.05 5.60
N ALA A 66 -0.46 -4.03 4.75
CA ALA A 66 -0.65 -2.65 5.18
C ALA A 66 -1.97 -2.47 5.95
N VAL A 67 -3.07 -3.00 5.41
CA VAL A 67 -4.39 -2.92 6.06
C VAL A 67 -4.40 -3.71 7.36
N TYR A 68 -3.93 -4.95 7.34
CA TYR A 68 -3.92 -5.81 8.54
C TYR A 68 -3.06 -5.23 9.66
N ASN A 69 -1.83 -4.80 9.37
CA ASN A 69 -0.95 -4.21 10.38
C ASN A 69 -1.48 -2.88 10.94
N PHE A 70 -2.19 -2.11 10.11
CA PHE A 70 -2.84 -0.89 10.57
C PHE A 70 -3.95 -1.20 11.58
N LEU A 71 -4.77 -2.22 11.32
CA LEU A 71 -5.94 -2.53 12.15
C LEU A 71 -5.63 -3.41 13.36
N LEU A 72 -4.60 -4.27 13.27
CA LEU A 72 -4.28 -5.28 14.28
C LEU A 72 -4.12 -4.72 15.70
N PRO A 73 -3.45 -3.58 15.95
CA PRO A 73 -3.25 -3.08 17.33
C PRO A 73 -4.54 -2.65 18.04
N SER A 74 -5.55 -2.22 17.29
CA SER A 74 -6.82 -1.73 17.84
C SER A 74 -7.97 -2.76 17.75
N ASN A 75 -7.70 -3.95 17.22
CA ASN A 75 -8.72 -4.98 16.97
C ASN A 75 -8.27 -6.34 17.50
N LYS A 76 -9.24 -7.16 17.92
CA LYS A 76 -9.00 -8.54 18.37
C LYS A 76 -9.52 -9.51 17.33
N TYR A 77 -8.66 -9.86 16.36
CA TYR A 77 -8.97 -10.90 15.40
C TYR A 77 -8.77 -12.28 16.04
N GLN A 78 -9.70 -13.21 15.76
CA GLN A 78 -9.61 -14.59 16.26
C GLN A 78 -8.53 -15.39 15.54
N LYS A 79 -8.34 -15.09 14.26
CA LYS A 79 -7.35 -15.73 13.38
C LYS A 79 -6.19 -14.77 13.13
N GLN A 80 -5.02 -15.33 12.88
CA GLN A 80 -3.84 -14.58 12.51
C GLN A 80 -3.61 -14.59 11.00
N LEU A 81 -3.24 -13.44 10.44
CA LEU A 81 -2.77 -13.32 9.06
C LEU A 81 -1.24 -13.26 9.02
N VAL A 82 -0.63 -14.21 8.32
CA VAL A 82 0.83 -14.34 8.18
C VAL A 82 1.21 -14.17 6.72
N PHE A 83 2.31 -13.47 6.45
CA PHE A 83 2.80 -13.19 5.11
C PHE A 83 4.14 -13.89 4.87
N LEU A 84 4.18 -14.80 3.91
CA LEU A 84 5.37 -15.51 3.46
C LEU A 84 5.78 -15.00 2.08
N GLU A 85 6.65 -13.98 2.07
CA GLU A 85 6.96 -13.17 0.88
C GLU A 85 8.45 -13.11 0.52
N THR A 86 9.30 -13.87 1.21
CA THR A 86 10.75 -13.91 1.00
C THR A 86 11.26 -15.33 0.82
N VAL A 87 12.35 -15.48 0.05
CA VAL A 87 13.09 -16.74 -0.11
C VAL A 87 14.27 -16.86 0.86
N ASP A 88 14.41 -15.93 1.79
CA ASP A 88 15.40 -16.02 2.86
C ASP A 88 15.08 -17.23 3.76
N PRO A 89 15.96 -18.24 3.83
CA PRO A 89 15.69 -19.46 4.59
C PRO A 89 15.52 -19.23 6.09
N LEU A 90 16.14 -18.19 6.67
CA LEU A 90 16.00 -17.88 8.10
C LEU A 90 14.61 -17.34 8.40
N GLU A 91 14.11 -16.42 7.57
CA GLU A 91 12.76 -15.87 7.69
C GLU A 91 11.69 -16.93 7.40
N ILE A 92 11.88 -17.80 6.40
CA ILE A 92 10.97 -18.92 6.16
C ILE A 92 10.85 -19.78 7.43
N LYS A 93 11.98 -20.20 8.01
CA LYS A 93 11.99 -21.02 9.22
C LYS A 93 11.35 -20.28 10.41
N HIS A 94 11.65 -19.00 10.58
CA HIS A 94 11.11 -18.18 11.66
C HIS A 94 9.59 -18.00 11.54
N CYS A 95 9.09 -17.66 10.34
CA CYS A 95 7.64 -17.56 10.08
C CYS A 95 6.92 -18.87 10.35
N LEU A 96 7.45 -20.00 9.85
CA LEU A 96 6.83 -21.30 10.04
C LEU A 96 6.87 -21.79 11.49
N SER A 97 7.87 -21.38 12.30
CA SER A 97 7.92 -21.72 13.73
C SER A 97 6.85 -21.05 14.58
N LYS A 98 6.13 -20.05 14.04
CA LYS A 98 5.08 -19.30 14.74
C LYS A 98 3.67 -19.79 14.44
N ILE A 99 3.52 -20.76 13.54
CA ILE A 99 2.22 -21.28 13.12
C ILE A 99 2.17 -22.79 13.34
N ASP A 100 0.98 -23.29 13.62
CA ASP A 100 0.68 -24.70 13.41
C ASP A 100 0.38 -24.89 11.91
N ILE A 101 1.25 -25.62 11.21
CA ILE A 101 1.13 -25.83 9.76
C ILE A 101 -0.06 -26.73 9.40
N ASP A 102 -0.50 -27.59 10.32
CA ASP A 102 -1.64 -28.49 10.12
C ASP A 102 -2.98 -27.75 10.31
N ASP A 103 -2.98 -26.66 11.08
CA ASP A 103 -4.10 -25.72 11.25
C ASP A 103 -3.91 -24.40 10.47
N ALA A 104 -3.25 -24.49 9.31
CA ALA A 104 -3.04 -23.37 8.41
C ALA A 104 -3.89 -23.46 7.14
N HIS A 105 -4.39 -22.31 6.67
CA HIS A 105 -4.99 -22.14 5.36
C HIS A 105 -4.10 -21.27 4.48
N PHE A 106 -3.63 -21.80 3.36
CA PHE A 106 -2.68 -21.14 2.47
C PHE A 106 -3.39 -20.37 1.36
N VAL A 107 -3.17 -19.07 1.29
CA VAL A 107 -3.66 -18.20 0.22
C VAL A 107 -2.51 -17.89 -0.73
N VAL A 108 -2.45 -18.60 -1.87
CA VAL A 108 -1.36 -18.48 -2.85
C VAL A 108 -1.73 -17.45 -3.91
N ILE A 109 -0.98 -16.35 -3.96
CA ILE A 109 -1.32 -15.19 -4.79
C ILE A 109 -0.20 -14.88 -5.77
N SER A 110 -0.43 -15.18 -7.05
CA SER A 110 0.46 -14.79 -8.15
C SER A 110 -0.35 -14.51 -9.40
N LYS A 111 -0.34 -13.24 -9.84
CA LYS A 111 -1.05 -12.79 -11.05
C LYS A 111 -0.68 -13.66 -12.26
N SER A 112 0.62 -13.78 -12.55
CA SER A 112 1.12 -14.59 -13.68
C SER A 112 1.10 -16.10 -13.43
N GLY A 113 0.93 -16.53 -12.18
CA GLY A 113 1.06 -17.93 -11.76
C GLY A 113 2.47 -18.50 -11.92
N THR A 114 3.49 -17.65 -12.07
CA THR A 114 4.88 -18.05 -12.36
C THR A 114 5.93 -17.31 -11.54
N THR A 115 5.52 -16.45 -10.59
CA THR A 115 6.46 -15.73 -9.71
C THR A 115 7.36 -16.71 -8.96
N ILE A 116 8.68 -16.61 -9.15
CA ILE A 116 9.65 -17.63 -8.72
C ILE A 116 9.57 -17.85 -7.21
N GLU A 117 9.54 -16.77 -6.43
CA GLU A 117 9.46 -16.77 -4.98
C GLU A 117 8.19 -17.48 -4.51
N THR A 118 7.02 -17.02 -4.99
CA THR A 118 5.71 -17.60 -4.65
C THR A 118 5.63 -19.08 -4.98
N ILE A 119 6.07 -19.48 -6.19
CA ILE A 119 6.00 -20.88 -6.62
C ILE A 119 7.00 -21.75 -5.85
N SER A 120 8.18 -21.24 -5.53
CA SER A 120 9.18 -21.97 -4.74
C SER A 120 8.70 -22.21 -3.31
N LEU A 121 8.16 -21.16 -2.67
CA LEU A 121 7.54 -21.25 -1.35
C LEU A 121 6.36 -22.22 -1.37
N PHE A 122 5.47 -22.13 -2.36
CA PHE A 122 4.32 -23.02 -2.47
C PHE A 122 4.73 -24.49 -2.62
N LYS A 123 5.77 -24.78 -3.41
CA LYS A 123 6.34 -26.14 -3.52
C LYS A 123 6.93 -26.61 -2.20
N TYR A 124 7.65 -25.75 -1.49
CA TYR A 124 8.23 -26.08 -0.18
C TYR A 124 7.14 -26.40 0.84
N ILE A 125 6.11 -25.55 0.97
CA ILE A 125 4.97 -25.81 1.84
C ILE A 125 4.25 -27.12 1.45
N SER A 126 4.07 -27.37 0.15
CA SER A 126 3.47 -28.62 -0.35
C SER A 126 4.28 -29.88 -0.02
N SER A 127 5.58 -29.73 0.33
CA SER A 127 6.42 -30.83 0.80
C SER A 127 6.28 -31.11 2.30
N LEU A 128 5.78 -30.13 3.06
CA LEU A 128 5.59 -30.22 4.51
C LEU A 128 4.17 -30.66 4.87
N VAL A 129 3.17 -30.21 4.10
CA VAL A 129 1.76 -30.50 4.32
C VAL A 129 1.05 -30.82 3.00
N LYS A 130 0.08 -31.74 3.05
CA LYS A 130 -0.73 -32.07 1.87
C LYS A 130 -1.67 -30.91 1.53
N ILE A 131 -1.41 -30.24 0.41
CA ILE A 131 -2.25 -29.17 -0.10
C ILE A 131 -3.48 -29.72 -0.83
N GLY A 132 -4.65 -29.14 -0.55
CA GLY A 132 -5.90 -29.46 -1.24
C GLY A 132 -7.01 -28.43 -0.97
N ALA A 133 -8.23 -28.78 -1.36
CA ALA A 133 -9.40 -27.89 -1.28
C ALA A 133 -9.72 -27.35 0.13
N LYS A 134 -9.32 -28.08 1.18
CA LYS A 134 -9.65 -27.74 2.58
C LYS A 134 -8.70 -26.72 3.21
N ASN A 135 -7.49 -26.57 2.70
CA ASN A 135 -6.43 -25.77 3.33
C ASN A 135 -5.71 -24.85 2.33
N CYS A 136 -6.28 -24.62 1.14
CA CYS A 136 -5.64 -23.81 0.13
C CYS A 136 -6.66 -22.99 -0.66
N THR A 137 -6.25 -21.79 -1.07
CA THR A 137 -6.98 -20.91 -1.99
C THR A 137 -5.99 -20.27 -2.93
N ILE A 138 -6.34 -20.21 -4.21
CA ILE A 138 -5.47 -19.66 -5.26
C ILE A 138 -6.07 -18.35 -5.80
N ILE A 139 -5.22 -17.35 -5.94
CA ILE A 139 -5.58 -16.07 -6.57
C ILE A 139 -4.59 -15.81 -7.71
N SER A 140 -5.11 -15.78 -8.93
CA SER A 140 -4.32 -15.70 -10.17
C SER A 140 -5.17 -15.20 -11.32
N GLU A 141 -4.54 -14.77 -12.41
CA GLU A 141 -5.25 -14.65 -13.70
C GLU A 141 -5.76 -16.01 -14.18
N ALA A 142 -6.78 -15.98 -15.04
CA ALA A 142 -7.29 -17.17 -15.70
C ALA A 142 -6.21 -17.86 -16.56
N LYS A 143 -6.36 -19.18 -16.75
CA LYS A 143 -5.56 -20.02 -17.66
C LYS A 143 -4.05 -20.12 -17.34
N THR A 144 -3.57 -19.55 -16.23
CA THR A 144 -2.22 -19.75 -15.71
C THR A 144 -1.97 -21.20 -15.27
N LYS A 145 -0.69 -21.56 -15.05
CA LYS A 145 -0.35 -22.88 -14.47
C LYS A 145 -0.96 -23.07 -13.08
N LEU A 146 -1.03 -22.00 -12.29
CA LEU A 146 -1.55 -22.01 -10.93
C LEU A 146 -3.08 -22.22 -10.92
N SER A 147 -3.83 -21.52 -11.77
CA SER A 147 -5.29 -21.73 -11.90
C SER A 147 -5.64 -23.13 -12.44
N LYS A 148 -4.87 -23.66 -13.39
CA LYS A 148 -5.02 -25.06 -13.85
C LYS A 148 -4.72 -26.07 -12.76
N PHE A 149 -3.69 -25.83 -11.94
CA PHE A 149 -3.40 -26.66 -10.77
C PHE A 149 -4.56 -26.63 -9.77
N ALA A 150 -5.13 -25.45 -9.51
CA ALA A 150 -6.27 -25.31 -8.61
C ALA A 150 -7.47 -26.13 -9.08
N GLN A 151 -7.82 -26.00 -10.37
CA GLN A 151 -8.92 -26.73 -11.00
C GLN A 151 -8.72 -28.25 -10.90
N LYS A 152 -7.51 -28.75 -11.20
CA LYS A 152 -7.19 -30.19 -11.11
C LYS A 152 -7.36 -30.75 -9.69
N ASN A 153 -7.15 -29.93 -8.67
CA ASN A 153 -7.17 -30.35 -7.26
C ASN A 153 -8.43 -29.86 -6.51
N ASN A 154 -9.44 -29.35 -7.21
CA ASN A 154 -10.66 -28.78 -6.63
C ASN A 154 -10.41 -27.67 -5.60
N ILE A 155 -9.32 -26.91 -5.75
CA ILE A 155 -8.97 -25.79 -4.87
C ILE A 155 -9.76 -24.55 -5.29
N LYS A 156 -10.36 -23.84 -4.33
CA LYS A 156 -11.06 -22.58 -4.60
C LYS A 156 -10.10 -21.58 -5.26
N THR A 157 -10.56 -21.00 -6.36
CA THR A 157 -9.83 -19.97 -7.09
C THR A 157 -10.64 -18.68 -7.11
N PHE A 158 -9.98 -17.56 -6.87
CA PHE A 158 -10.49 -16.23 -7.21
C PHE A 158 -9.69 -15.68 -8.39
N GLU A 159 -10.38 -15.25 -9.43
CA GLU A 159 -9.74 -14.68 -10.61
C GLU A 159 -9.31 -13.23 -10.33
N LEU A 160 -8.04 -12.93 -10.57
CA LEU A 160 -7.54 -11.56 -10.61
C LEU A 160 -7.61 -11.04 -12.04
N ALA A 161 -8.41 -10.01 -12.29
CA ALA A 161 -8.60 -9.47 -13.62
C ALA A 161 -7.29 -8.92 -14.22
N GLU A 162 -7.09 -9.18 -15.52
CA GLU A 162 -5.87 -8.81 -16.26
C GLU A 162 -5.58 -7.31 -16.21
N ASN A 163 -6.62 -6.48 -16.22
CA ASN A 163 -6.50 -5.03 -16.19
C ASN A 163 -6.25 -4.43 -14.80
N ILE A 164 -6.04 -5.26 -13.76
CA ILE A 164 -5.65 -4.82 -12.42
C ILE A 164 -4.16 -5.10 -12.20
N GLY A 165 -3.35 -4.06 -12.12
CA GLY A 165 -1.92 -4.18 -11.78
C GLY A 165 -1.72 -4.59 -10.31
N GLY A 166 -0.69 -5.40 -10.02
CA GLY A 166 -0.45 -5.92 -8.67
C GLY A 166 -0.33 -4.83 -7.59
N ARG A 167 0.44 -3.76 -7.82
CA ARG A 167 0.55 -2.65 -6.85
C ARG A 167 -0.74 -1.85 -6.64
N PHE A 168 -1.76 -2.07 -7.49
CA PHE A 168 -3.09 -1.47 -7.38
C PHE A 168 -4.17 -2.47 -6.90
N SER A 169 -3.82 -3.73 -6.63
CA SER A 169 -4.79 -4.81 -6.38
C SER A 169 -5.23 -4.97 -4.92
N VAL A 170 -4.83 -4.10 -3.99
CA VAL A 170 -5.16 -4.24 -2.56
C VAL A 170 -6.66 -4.37 -2.30
N PHE A 171 -7.48 -3.64 -3.04
CA PHE A 171 -8.94 -3.70 -2.91
C PHE A 171 -9.60 -4.70 -3.84
N SER A 172 -8.85 -5.57 -4.51
CA SER A 172 -9.43 -6.72 -5.25
C SER A 172 -9.40 -7.96 -4.36
N VAL A 173 -9.78 -9.11 -4.93
CA VAL A 173 -9.64 -10.43 -4.29
C VAL A 173 -8.25 -10.66 -3.65
N VAL A 174 -7.18 -10.03 -4.17
CA VAL A 174 -5.83 -10.12 -3.62
C VAL A 174 -5.75 -9.69 -2.15
N GLY A 175 -6.39 -8.57 -1.79
CA GLY A 175 -6.44 -8.14 -0.39
C GLY A 175 -7.72 -8.54 0.32
N LEU A 176 -8.87 -8.44 -0.35
CA LEU A 176 -10.16 -8.68 0.30
C LEU A 176 -10.33 -10.12 0.79
N VAL A 177 -9.85 -11.12 0.04
CA VAL A 177 -9.97 -12.54 0.44
C VAL A 177 -9.21 -12.83 1.75
N PRO A 178 -7.88 -12.59 1.85
CA PRO A 178 -7.18 -12.87 3.10
C PRO A 178 -7.63 -11.98 4.27
N LEU A 179 -8.05 -10.73 4.01
CA LEU A 179 -8.56 -9.84 5.06
C LEU A 179 -9.91 -10.30 5.61
N ALA A 180 -10.84 -10.73 4.74
CA ALA A 180 -12.13 -11.29 5.16
C ALA A 180 -11.94 -12.58 5.96
N MET A 181 -10.99 -13.44 5.58
CA MET A 181 -10.71 -14.68 6.31
C MET A 181 -10.33 -14.47 7.78
N VAL A 182 -9.70 -13.33 8.13
CA VAL A 182 -9.35 -12.98 9.51
C VAL A 182 -10.36 -12.07 10.21
N GLY A 183 -11.46 -11.71 9.52
CA GLY A 183 -12.58 -10.95 10.10
C GLY A 183 -12.49 -9.43 9.94
N VAL A 184 -11.69 -8.93 8.99
CA VAL A 184 -11.71 -7.50 8.62
C VAL A 184 -13.01 -7.17 7.89
N ASP A 185 -13.63 -6.03 8.22
CA ASP A 185 -14.83 -5.56 7.52
C ASP A 185 -14.49 -5.02 6.12
N ILE A 186 -14.50 -5.93 5.15
CA ILE A 186 -14.16 -5.61 3.77
C ILE A 186 -15.19 -4.70 3.08
N ASP A 187 -16.44 -4.67 3.54
CA ASP A 187 -17.44 -3.73 3.01
C ASP A 187 -17.12 -2.32 3.47
N ASN A 188 -16.71 -2.15 4.72
CA ASN A 188 -16.29 -0.86 5.25
C ASN A 188 -14.98 -0.36 4.60
N LEU A 189 -14.04 -1.25 4.25
CA LEU A 189 -12.89 -0.91 3.40
C LEU A 189 -13.35 -0.33 2.06
N LEU A 190 -14.22 -1.05 1.34
CA LEU A 190 -14.69 -0.60 0.02
C LEU A 190 -15.54 0.68 0.11
N ASN A 191 -16.30 0.88 1.20
CA ASN A 191 -17.01 2.13 1.46
C ASN A 191 -16.04 3.32 1.62
N GLY A 192 -14.88 3.11 2.27
CA GLY A 192 -13.80 4.08 2.36
C GLY A 192 -13.26 4.47 0.98
N CYS A 193 -12.96 3.48 0.14
CA CYS A 193 -12.54 3.71 -1.24
C CYS A 193 -13.61 4.44 -2.06
N ARG A 194 -14.87 4.03 -1.93
CA ARG A 194 -16.01 4.62 -2.65
C ARG A 194 -16.17 6.08 -2.32
N ARG A 195 -16.03 6.46 -1.04
CA ARG A 195 -16.06 7.87 -0.61
C ARG A 195 -15.04 8.73 -1.36
N VAL A 196 -13.81 8.23 -1.52
CA VAL A 196 -12.75 8.95 -2.23
C VAL A 196 -13.05 8.99 -3.73
N ALA A 197 -13.36 7.83 -4.32
CA ALA A 197 -13.64 7.71 -5.76
C ALA A 197 -14.78 8.64 -6.19
N ASP A 198 -15.94 8.53 -5.53
CA ASP A 198 -17.11 9.37 -5.80
C ASP A 198 -16.78 10.85 -5.67
N SER A 199 -16.14 11.23 -4.57
CA SER A 199 -15.79 12.62 -4.35
C SER A 199 -14.76 13.14 -5.35
N PHE A 200 -13.81 12.34 -5.81
CA PHE A 200 -12.79 12.78 -6.77
C PHE A 200 -13.41 12.99 -8.17
N PHE A 201 -14.21 12.03 -8.65
CA PHE A 201 -14.80 12.09 -9.98
C PHE A 201 -16.02 13.02 -10.08
N LYS A 202 -16.69 13.33 -8.96
CA LYS A 202 -17.70 14.39 -8.88
C LYS A 202 -17.09 15.78 -8.58
N GLN A 203 -15.77 15.92 -8.67
CA GLN A 203 -15.04 17.17 -8.39
C GLN A 203 -15.31 17.75 -6.99
N GLY A 204 -15.60 16.89 -6.02
CA GLY A 204 -15.76 17.25 -4.61
C GLY A 204 -14.43 17.38 -3.85
N LYS A 205 -14.48 17.18 -2.52
CA LYS A 205 -13.37 17.51 -1.60
C LYS A 205 -12.03 16.82 -1.87
N TYR A 206 -12.01 15.64 -2.48
CA TYR A 206 -10.76 14.93 -2.82
C TYR A 206 -10.14 15.37 -4.14
N HIS A 207 -10.89 16.03 -5.03
CA HIS A 207 -10.43 16.37 -6.37
C HIS A 207 -9.28 17.39 -6.34
N ARG A 208 -9.55 18.58 -5.81
CA ARG A 208 -8.61 19.70 -5.84
C ARG A 208 -7.31 19.40 -5.07
N PRO A 209 -7.33 18.86 -3.83
CA PRO A 209 -6.08 18.56 -3.12
C PRO A 209 -5.19 17.56 -3.86
N ILE A 210 -5.76 16.52 -4.47
CA ILE A 210 -4.99 15.54 -5.25
C ILE A 210 -4.37 16.19 -6.50
N PHE A 211 -5.14 17.01 -7.23
CA PHE A 211 -4.65 17.71 -8.42
C PHE A 211 -3.57 18.74 -8.11
N ASP A 212 -3.80 19.58 -7.09
CA ASP A 212 -2.86 20.64 -6.70
C ASP A 212 -1.53 20.01 -6.25
N LYS A 213 -1.59 18.94 -5.46
CA LYS A 213 -0.41 18.17 -5.05
C LYS A 213 0.31 17.52 -6.24
N ALA A 214 -0.43 16.82 -7.10
CA ALA A 214 0.15 16.16 -8.27
C ALA A 214 0.86 17.17 -9.19
N ARG A 215 0.21 18.30 -9.48
CA ARG A 215 0.76 19.38 -10.30
C ARG A 215 2.01 19.97 -9.65
N PHE A 216 1.94 20.33 -8.37
CA PHE A 216 3.09 20.88 -7.65
C PHE A 216 4.32 19.96 -7.74
N LEU A 217 4.12 18.66 -7.47
CA LEU A 217 5.18 17.67 -7.54
C LEU A 217 5.79 17.54 -8.94
N VAL A 218 4.96 17.56 -9.99
CA VAL A 218 5.46 17.41 -11.37
C VAL A 218 6.17 18.67 -11.88
N GLU A 219 5.64 19.86 -11.56
CA GLU A 219 6.22 21.14 -11.97
C GLU A 219 7.53 21.44 -11.23
N ASN A 220 7.66 20.97 -9.98
CA ASN A 220 8.83 21.25 -9.15
C ASN A 220 9.80 20.05 -9.00
N LYS A 221 9.59 18.93 -9.71
CA LYS A 221 10.41 17.71 -9.60
C LYS A 221 11.91 17.89 -9.83
N ALA A 222 12.32 18.93 -10.56
CA ALA A 222 13.72 19.23 -10.79
C ALA A 222 14.42 19.80 -9.54
N ARG A 223 13.65 20.49 -8.69
CA ARG A 223 14.10 20.99 -7.39
C ARG A 223 13.85 19.97 -6.29
N PHE A 224 12.62 19.46 -6.20
CA PHE A 224 12.20 18.48 -5.20
C PHE A 224 12.03 17.10 -5.83
N ASN A 225 13.13 16.38 -5.97
CA ASN A 225 13.16 15.06 -6.60
C ASN A 225 12.88 13.92 -5.61
N ILE A 226 12.71 14.22 -4.32
CA ILE A 226 12.34 13.26 -3.27
C ILE A 226 10.93 13.58 -2.74
N ASN A 227 10.10 12.56 -2.58
CA ASN A 227 8.81 12.67 -1.88
C ASN A 227 8.82 11.77 -0.64
N ALA A 228 8.88 12.41 0.53
CA ALA A 228 8.89 11.74 1.81
C ALA A 228 7.47 11.74 2.41
N ILE A 229 7.06 10.59 2.96
CA ILE A 229 5.96 10.53 3.91
C ILE A 229 6.54 10.37 5.32
N PHE A 230 5.98 11.09 6.29
CA PHE A 230 6.39 11.03 7.69
C PHE A 230 5.17 10.67 8.54
N SER A 231 5.02 9.37 8.79
CA SER A 231 3.82 8.77 9.37
C SER A 231 3.95 8.64 10.89
N TYR A 232 3.10 9.34 11.63
CA TYR A 232 3.05 9.31 13.10
C TYR A 232 2.16 8.19 13.61
N SER A 233 2.71 6.98 13.58
CA SER A 233 2.27 5.77 14.28
C SER A 233 3.00 4.57 13.65
N SER A 234 3.55 3.66 14.47
CA SER A 234 4.15 2.42 13.95
C SER A 234 3.14 1.53 13.21
N SER A 235 1.84 1.67 13.46
CA SER A 235 0.78 0.97 12.71
C SER A 235 0.78 1.33 11.21
N LEU A 236 1.40 2.44 10.81
CA LEU A 236 1.52 2.87 9.41
C LEU A 236 2.77 2.31 8.71
N GLU A 237 3.62 1.51 9.36
CA GLU A 237 4.79 0.89 8.70
C GLU A 237 4.42 0.04 7.49
N GLY A 238 3.32 -0.71 7.58
CA GLY A 238 2.81 -1.49 6.46
C GLY A 238 2.37 -0.60 5.30
N PHE A 239 1.64 0.48 5.60
CA PHE A 239 1.26 1.50 4.62
C PHE A 239 2.49 2.13 3.97
N ASN A 240 3.52 2.47 4.74
CA ASN A 240 4.77 3.06 4.26
C ASN A 240 5.46 2.17 3.22
N LYS A 241 5.54 0.85 3.48
CA LYS A 241 6.11 -0.11 2.52
C LYS A 241 5.26 -0.22 1.25
N TRP A 242 3.94 -0.28 1.39
CA TRP A 242 3.02 -0.28 0.25
C TRP A 242 3.12 1.00 -0.59
N TYR A 243 3.21 2.17 0.05
CA TYR A 243 3.38 3.47 -0.60
C TYR A 243 4.66 3.50 -1.45
N VAL A 244 5.80 3.06 -0.90
CA VAL A 244 7.07 3.03 -1.63
C VAL A 244 6.94 2.20 -2.92
N GLN A 245 6.31 1.02 -2.85
CA GLN A 245 6.07 0.21 -4.04
C GLN A 245 5.15 0.93 -5.03
N LEU A 246 3.99 1.41 -4.56
CA LEU A 246 3.01 2.08 -5.41
C LEU A 246 3.66 3.23 -6.16
N TRP A 247 4.45 4.05 -5.46
CA TRP A 247 5.08 5.24 -6.00
C TRP A 247 6.22 4.91 -6.96
N ALA A 248 7.21 4.13 -6.51
CA ALA A 248 8.42 3.85 -7.28
C ALA A 248 8.12 3.10 -8.58
N GLU A 249 7.36 2.00 -8.51
CA GLU A 249 7.06 1.19 -9.70
C GLU A 249 6.13 1.89 -10.69
N SER A 250 5.29 2.82 -10.21
CA SER A 250 4.37 3.54 -11.09
C SER A 250 5.05 4.71 -11.80
N LEU A 251 5.85 5.49 -11.07
CA LEU A 251 6.37 6.78 -11.53
C LEU A 251 7.80 6.70 -12.09
N GLY A 252 8.59 5.69 -11.71
CA GLY A 252 9.95 5.44 -12.19
C GLY A 252 9.98 4.95 -13.65
N LYS A 253 9.73 5.84 -14.61
CA LYS A 253 9.43 5.47 -16.02
C LYS A 253 10.05 6.41 -17.04
N PHE A 254 10.03 5.99 -18.30
CA PHE A 254 10.21 6.88 -19.44
C PHE A 254 8.89 7.57 -19.79
N ASN A 255 8.90 8.88 -19.98
CA ASN A 255 7.77 9.60 -20.57
C ASN A 255 7.79 9.54 -22.11
N ILE A 256 6.80 10.17 -22.74
CA ILE A 256 6.68 10.24 -24.21
C ILE A 256 7.93 10.79 -24.93
N ASN A 257 8.79 11.55 -24.25
CA ASN A 257 10.05 12.08 -24.82
C ASN A 257 11.25 11.19 -24.51
N LYS A 258 11.04 9.97 -23.99
CA LYS A 258 12.09 9.02 -23.58
C LYS A 258 13.04 9.59 -22.52
N THR A 259 12.55 10.51 -21.69
CA THR A 259 13.31 11.01 -20.52
C THR A 259 12.90 10.26 -19.27
N ARG A 260 13.89 9.91 -18.42
CA ARG A 260 13.64 9.21 -17.15
C ARG A 260 12.93 10.15 -16.17
N GLN A 261 11.82 9.68 -15.63
CA GLN A 261 11.02 10.33 -14.62
C GLN A 261 11.10 9.50 -13.34
N ALA A 262 11.17 10.18 -12.20
CA ALA A 262 10.91 9.61 -10.89
C ALA A 262 10.81 10.75 -9.88
N LEU A 263 10.08 10.50 -8.80
CA LEU A 263 10.27 11.18 -7.53
C LEU A 263 10.65 10.07 -6.56
N THR A 264 11.84 10.13 -5.95
CA THR A 264 12.32 9.08 -5.05
C THR A 264 11.42 9.03 -3.82
N PRO A 265 10.68 7.93 -3.58
CA PRO A 265 9.85 7.83 -2.39
C PRO A 265 10.72 7.51 -1.17
N ILE A 266 10.50 8.24 -0.08
CA ILE A 266 11.04 7.92 1.25
C ILE A 266 9.86 7.75 2.19
N ALA A 267 9.94 6.78 3.11
CA ALA A 267 8.91 6.58 4.11
C ALA A 267 9.53 6.53 5.50
N LEU A 268 9.07 7.43 6.36
CA LEU A 268 9.57 7.66 7.71
C LEU A 268 8.46 7.40 8.73
N ILE A 269 8.86 7.04 9.95
CA ILE A 269 7.98 6.77 11.09
C ILE A 269 8.27 7.75 12.22
N GLY A 270 7.27 8.55 12.58
CA GLY A 270 7.29 9.44 13.73
C GLY A 270 6.85 8.71 15.00
N PRO A 271 7.50 8.98 16.15
CA PRO A 271 8.56 9.96 16.35
C PRO A 271 9.98 9.39 16.13
N VAL A 272 10.12 8.09 15.86
CA VAL A 272 11.43 7.41 15.77
C VAL A 272 12.40 8.13 14.82
N ASP A 273 11.96 8.47 13.62
CA ASP A 273 12.80 9.14 12.62
C ASP A 273 13.00 10.65 12.84
N GLN A 274 12.42 11.22 13.92
CA GLN A 274 12.85 12.52 14.42
C GLN A 274 14.30 12.48 14.91
N HIS A 275 14.75 11.30 15.38
CA HIS A 275 16.08 11.08 15.93
C HIS A 275 17.08 10.56 14.90
N SER A 276 16.74 10.61 13.60
CA SER A 276 17.61 10.18 12.51
C SER A 276 17.49 11.13 11.32
N PHE A 277 16.34 11.13 10.65
CA PHE A 277 16.14 11.74 9.35
C PHE A 277 15.68 13.21 9.44
N LEU A 278 15.06 13.63 10.54
CA LEU A 278 14.58 15.01 10.70
C LEU A 278 15.70 16.06 10.58
N GLN A 279 16.92 15.77 11.05
CA GLN A 279 18.06 16.67 10.85
C GLN A 279 18.34 16.94 9.37
N LEU A 280 18.24 15.91 8.52
CA LEU A 280 18.40 16.03 7.07
C LEU A 280 17.24 16.78 6.42
N ILE A 281 16.05 16.71 7.00
CA ILE A 281 14.90 17.52 6.57
C ILE A 281 15.14 19.00 6.88
N ILE A 282 15.56 19.33 8.10
CA ILE A 282 15.65 20.71 8.60
C ILE A 282 16.86 21.45 8.02
N ASP A 283 18.07 20.88 8.06
CA ASP A 283 19.29 21.60 7.64
C ASP A 283 19.93 21.03 6.37
N GLY A 284 19.40 19.92 5.85
CA GLY A 284 19.90 19.31 4.63
C GLY A 284 19.46 20.03 3.35
N VAL A 285 19.86 19.45 2.21
CA VAL A 285 19.50 19.96 0.87
C VAL A 285 17.98 20.06 0.72
N ARG A 286 17.51 21.17 0.12
CA ARG A 286 16.09 21.46 -0.16
C ARG A 286 15.59 20.74 -1.42
N ASP A 287 15.67 19.42 -1.39
CA ASP A 287 15.32 18.51 -2.49
C ASP A 287 14.13 17.58 -2.17
N LYS A 288 13.46 17.81 -1.04
CA LYS A 288 12.36 16.99 -0.52
C LYS A 288 11.05 17.75 -0.47
N THR A 289 9.97 17.03 -0.73
CA THR A 289 8.61 17.36 -0.28
C THR A 289 8.22 16.40 0.84
N ILE A 290 7.42 16.85 1.80
CA ILE A 290 7.08 16.05 3.00
C ILE A 290 5.57 16.02 3.21
N THR A 291 5.00 14.82 3.26
CA THR A 291 3.63 14.62 3.74
C THR A 291 3.64 14.03 5.13
N PHE A 292 3.19 14.80 6.11
CA PHE A 292 2.95 14.29 7.45
C PHE A 292 1.63 13.53 7.48
N ILE A 293 1.63 12.31 8.03
CA ILE A 293 0.42 11.52 8.20
C ILE A 293 0.21 11.29 9.69
N LYS A 294 -0.90 11.79 10.24
CA LYS A 294 -1.24 11.69 11.66
C LYS A 294 -2.52 10.89 11.87
N ILE A 295 -2.70 10.35 13.08
CA ILE A 295 -3.92 9.69 13.52
C ILE A 295 -4.44 10.43 14.76
N ASP A 296 -5.64 11.00 14.67
CA ASP A 296 -6.24 11.76 15.78
C ASP A 296 -6.57 10.84 16.98
N ASP A 297 -7.12 9.66 16.69
CA ASP A 297 -7.52 8.68 17.70
C ASP A 297 -6.96 7.27 17.39
N LEU A 298 -5.98 6.85 18.18
CA LEU A 298 -5.39 5.50 18.13
C LEU A 298 -6.24 4.42 18.84
N LYS A 299 -7.39 4.77 19.43
CA LYS A 299 -8.24 3.87 20.22
C LYS A 299 -7.51 3.24 21.41
N SER A 300 -6.65 4.02 22.07
CA SER A 300 -5.94 3.59 23.28
C SER A 300 -6.24 4.50 24.45
N ASP A 301 -6.44 3.90 25.62
CA ASP A 301 -6.60 4.54 26.92
C ASP A 301 -5.29 4.62 27.71
N THR A 302 -4.15 4.27 27.10
CA THR A 302 -2.85 4.26 27.77
C THR A 302 -2.41 5.69 28.10
N ILE A 303 -2.18 5.96 29.38
CA ILE A 303 -1.74 7.25 29.91
C ILE A 303 -0.33 7.19 30.51
N ILE A 304 0.32 8.35 30.54
CA ILE A 304 1.59 8.54 31.24
C ILE A 304 1.28 8.61 32.75
N PRO A 305 1.78 7.67 33.56
CA PRO A 305 1.50 7.66 34.98
C PRO A 305 2.20 8.83 35.67
N LYS A 306 1.60 9.31 36.76
CA LYS A 306 2.31 10.18 37.69
C LYS A 306 3.41 9.38 38.38
N SER A 307 4.63 9.91 38.39
CA SER A 307 5.77 9.30 39.06
C SER A 307 6.00 9.94 40.43
N GLU A 308 6.21 9.13 41.46
CA GLU A 308 6.68 9.62 42.77
C GLU A 308 8.19 9.93 42.76
N GLN A 309 8.90 9.43 41.74
CA GLN A 309 10.31 9.71 41.50
C GLN A 309 10.45 10.95 40.63
N ASN A 310 11.36 11.86 40.99
CA ASN A 310 11.67 13.04 40.17
C ASN A 310 12.48 12.64 38.94
N LEU A 311 11.78 12.30 37.86
CA LEU A 311 12.34 11.98 36.55
C LEU A 311 12.27 13.18 35.58
N GLY A 312 11.72 14.32 36.04
CA GLY A 312 11.33 15.45 35.19
C GLY A 312 10.12 15.13 34.31
N LEU A 313 9.79 16.06 33.40
CA LEU A 313 8.65 15.98 32.47
C LEU A 313 7.26 15.93 33.15
N ASP A 314 7.13 16.60 34.30
CA ASP A 314 5.87 16.72 35.04
C ASP A 314 4.69 17.19 34.16
N ASP A 315 4.96 18.04 33.15
CA ASP A 315 3.97 18.53 32.19
C ASP A 315 3.38 17.44 31.28
N ALA A 316 4.06 16.31 31.14
CA ALA A 316 3.59 15.17 30.35
C ALA A 316 2.79 14.16 31.19
N GLU A 317 2.86 14.24 32.53
CA GLU A 317 2.11 13.33 33.39
C GLU A 317 0.60 13.44 33.12
N LYS A 318 -0.08 12.30 33.16
CA LYS A 318 -1.52 12.15 32.91
C LYS A 318 -1.97 12.44 31.47
N LEU A 319 -1.08 12.85 30.57
CA LEU A 319 -1.41 12.85 29.14
C LEU A 319 -1.58 11.41 28.64
N SER A 320 -2.47 11.21 27.68
CA SER A 320 -2.50 9.96 26.93
C SER A 320 -1.26 9.87 26.02
N PHE A 321 -0.80 8.66 25.73
CA PHE A 321 0.26 8.48 24.72
C PHE A 321 -0.20 8.91 23.32
N ASN A 322 -1.51 8.85 23.04
CA ASN A 322 -2.12 9.41 21.83
C ASN A 322 -1.90 10.93 21.75
N ASP A 323 -2.17 11.66 22.84
CA ASP A 323 -1.96 13.10 22.90
C ASP A 323 -0.48 13.47 22.80
N LEU A 324 0.40 12.73 23.49
CA LEU A 324 1.84 12.97 23.40
C LEU A 324 2.34 12.78 21.97
N LEU A 325 1.94 11.69 21.29
CA LEU A 325 2.33 11.43 19.90
C LEU A 325 1.82 12.55 18.97
N ASN A 326 0.56 12.97 19.13
CA ASN A 326 -0.01 14.03 18.32
C ASN A 326 0.67 15.39 18.55
N LYS A 327 1.01 15.71 19.81
CA LYS A 327 1.79 16.91 20.17
C LYS A 327 3.19 16.88 19.57
N GLN A 328 3.88 15.74 19.59
CA GLN A 328 5.20 15.58 18.95
C GLN A 328 5.11 15.78 17.43
N ALA A 329 4.06 15.24 16.81
CA ALA A 329 3.79 15.45 15.39
C ALA A 329 3.56 16.94 15.07
N ASP A 330 2.71 17.62 15.84
CA ASP A 330 2.42 19.05 15.65
C ASP A 330 3.66 19.92 15.86
N ALA A 331 4.50 19.59 16.84
CA ALA A 331 5.74 20.30 17.08
C ALA A 331 6.71 20.16 15.89
N THR A 332 6.83 18.96 15.32
CA THR A 332 7.68 18.71 14.16
C THR A 332 7.13 19.39 12.89
N ILE A 333 5.81 19.31 12.66
CA ILE A 333 5.16 20.00 11.55
C ILE A 333 5.44 21.51 11.63
N LYS A 334 5.20 22.13 12.78
CA LYS A 334 5.48 23.56 12.99
C LYS A 334 6.95 23.92 12.78
N SER A 335 7.88 23.05 13.21
CA SER A 335 9.31 23.25 12.99
C SER A 335 9.68 23.25 11.51
N VAL A 336 9.09 22.34 10.72
CA VAL A 336 9.28 22.29 9.26
C VAL A 336 8.61 23.48 8.57
N GLU A 337 7.39 23.84 8.94
CA GLU A 337 6.68 25.01 8.40
C GLU A 337 7.44 26.32 8.66
N ALA A 338 8.08 26.44 9.84
CA ALA A 338 8.88 27.61 10.20
C ALA A 338 10.08 27.84 9.27
N GLN A 339 10.58 26.81 8.57
CA GLN A 339 11.66 26.95 7.59
C GLN A 339 11.21 27.71 6.33
N LYS A 340 9.90 27.70 6.02
CA LYS A 340 9.25 28.36 4.86
C LYS A 340 9.70 27.88 3.47
N ASP A 341 10.78 27.11 3.37
CA ASP A 341 11.37 26.64 2.11
C ASP A 341 11.32 25.12 1.92
N ILE A 342 10.69 24.41 2.86
CA ILE A 342 10.39 22.97 2.79
C ILE A 342 8.89 22.80 2.46
N PRO A 343 8.54 22.37 1.24
CA PRO A 343 7.14 22.12 0.90
C PRO A 343 6.62 20.93 1.70
N CYS A 344 5.58 21.16 2.49
CA CYS A 344 4.94 20.12 3.27
C CYS A 344 3.42 20.23 3.24
N ASP A 345 2.77 19.08 3.48
CA ASP A 345 1.33 18.97 3.69
C ASP A 345 1.03 17.96 4.80
N VAL A 346 -0.18 18.01 5.34
CA VAL A 346 -0.62 17.16 6.45
C VAL A 346 -1.87 16.40 6.04
N VAL A 347 -1.86 15.08 6.28
CA VAL A 347 -3.02 14.19 6.15
C VAL A 347 -3.36 13.65 7.53
N THR A 348 -4.55 13.97 8.00
CA THR A 348 -5.03 13.50 9.31
C THR A 348 -6.07 12.40 9.12
N ILE A 349 -5.82 11.25 9.74
CA ILE A 349 -6.71 10.11 9.85
C ILE A 349 -7.52 10.27 11.14
N SER A 350 -8.84 10.20 11.06
CA SER A 350 -9.69 10.48 12.24
C SER A 350 -9.59 9.40 13.32
N THR A 351 -9.52 8.13 12.94
CA THR A 351 -9.41 7.00 13.89
C THR A 351 -8.90 5.75 13.17
N MET A 352 -8.47 4.74 13.93
CA MET A 352 -8.02 3.45 13.41
C MET A 352 -9.20 2.53 13.04
N ASP A 353 -9.61 2.56 11.76
CA ASP A 353 -10.63 1.67 11.20
C ASP A 353 -10.39 1.38 9.70
N GLU A 354 -11.14 0.41 9.16
CA GLU A 354 -11.11 -0.01 7.76
C GLU A 354 -11.37 1.16 6.81
N TYR A 355 -12.41 1.93 7.10
CA TYR A 355 -12.85 3.05 6.28
C TYR A 355 -11.73 4.08 6.07
N ASN A 356 -11.00 4.41 7.12
CA ASN A 356 -9.96 5.43 7.12
C ASN A 356 -8.69 5.01 6.41
N ILE A 357 -8.18 3.81 6.67
CA ILE A 357 -6.99 3.32 5.95
C ILE A 357 -7.29 3.16 4.45
N ALA A 358 -8.50 2.71 4.11
CA ALA A 358 -8.94 2.60 2.73
C ALA A 358 -9.00 3.96 2.02
N LYS A 359 -9.54 5.00 2.67
CA LYS A 359 -9.51 6.37 2.13
C LYS A 359 -8.08 6.83 1.84
N LEU A 360 -7.14 6.60 2.75
CA LEU A 360 -5.74 7.00 2.57
C LEU A 360 -5.13 6.29 1.37
N MET A 361 -5.19 4.96 1.33
CA MET A 361 -4.60 4.17 0.26
C MET A 361 -5.23 4.49 -1.10
N PHE A 362 -6.56 4.57 -1.20
CA PHE A 362 -7.22 4.91 -2.46
C PHE A 362 -6.89 6.35 -2.93
N SER A 363 -6.72 7.30 -2.01
CA SER A 363 -6.26 8.66 -2.36
C SER A 363 -4.86 8.64 -2.99
N TYR A 364 -3.94 7.81 -2.47
CA TYR A 364 -2.60 7.67 -3.05
C TYR A 364 -2.61 6.95 -4.40
N GLN A 365 -3.50 5.97 -4.62
CA GLN A 365 -3.69 5.37 -5.94
C GLN A 365 -4.11 6.41 -6.98
N LEU A 366 -5.10 7.25 -6.65
CA LEU A 366 -5.54 8.35 -7.51
C LEU A 366 -4.44 9.40 -7.71
N LEU A 367 -3.69 9.75 -6.65
CA LEU A 367 -2.57 10.69 -6.73
C LEU A 367 -1.51 10.20 -7.71
N VAL A 368 -1.10 8.94 -7.60
CA VAL A 368 -0.09 8.35 -8.49
C VAL A 368 -0.59 8.25 -9.94
N SER A 369 -1.86 7.91 -10.17
CA SER A 369 -2.47 7.98 -11.50
C SER A 369 -2.46 9.40 -12.07
N THR A 370 -2.80 10.39 -11.25
CA THR A 370 -2.82 11.81 -11.66
C THR A 370 -1.42 12.31 -11.99
N ILE A 371 -0.42 12.00 -11.16
CA ILE A 371 1.00 12.31 -11.43
C ILE A 371 1.45 11.63 -12.72
N GLY A 372 1.12 10.35 -12.91
CA GLY A 372 1.50 9.61 -14.12
C GLY A 372 0.91 10.21 -15.40
N GLN A 373 -0.33 10.69 -15.35
CA GLN A 373 -0.93 11.45 -16.46
C GLN A 373 -0.19 12.77 -16.71
N PHE A 374 0.11 13.54 -15.66
CA PHE A 374 0.89 14.77 -15.81
C PHE A 374 2.28 14.51 -16.38
N LEU A 375 2.94 13.42 -15.99
CA LEU A 375 4.25 13.02 -16.49
C LEU A 375 4.20 12.39 -17.89
N GLN A 376 3.00 12.05 -18.39
CA GLN A 376 2.77 11.35 -19.66
C GLN A 376 3.58 10.04 -19.74
N ILE A 377 3.44 9.22 -18.69
CA ILE A 377 4.06 7.90 -18.56
C ILE A 377 2.98 6.80 -18.56
N ASN A 378 3.37 5.56 -18.80
CA ASN A 378 2.50 4.42 -18.47
C ASN A 378 2.65 4.09 -16.98
N THR A 379 1.70 4.54 -16.18
CA THR A 379 1.64 4.34 -14.73
C THR A 379 1.51 2.87 -14.32
N TYR A 380 0.95 2.02 -15.18
CA TYR A 380 0.44 0.69 -14.80
C TYR A 380 1.32 -0.48 -15.24
N ASN A 381 2.31 -0.26 -16.12
CA ASN A 381 3.30 -1.28 -16.50
C ASN A 381 4.52 -1.30 -15.56
N GLN A 382 5.46 -2.24 -15.76
CA GLN A 382 6.75 -2.28 -15.03
C GLN A 382 7.85 -2.99 -15.84
N PRO A 383 8.21 -2.51 -17.04
CA PRO A 383 9.13 -3.23 -17.92
C PRO A 383 10.54 -3.43 -17.31
N GLY A 384 10.99 -2.52 -16.44
CA GLY A 384 12.36 -2.54 -15.90
C GLY A 384 12.68 -3.70 -14.96
N VAL A 385 11.69 -4.42 -14.43
CA VAL A 385 11.93 -5.55 -13.51
C VAL A 385 12.09 -6.89 -14.25
N GLU A 386 11.85 -6.93 -15.56
CA GLU A 386 11.85 -8.20 -16.32
C GLU A 386 13.26 -8.69 -16.65
N ASP A 387 14.24 -7.80 -16.75
CA ASP A 387 15.61 -8.18 -17.14
C ASP A 387 16.31 -8.97 -16.03
N SER A 388 16.15 -8.57 -14.76
CA SER A 388 16.69 -9.35 -13.63
C SER A 388 16.06 -10.74 -13.54
N LYS A 389 14.75 -10.86 -13.81
CA LYS A 389 14.05 -12.15 -13.85
C LYS A 389 14.58 -13.06 -14.95
N LYS A 390 14.87 -12.53 -16.13
CA LYS A 390 15.48 -13.30 -17.23
C LYS A 390 16.89 -13.79 -16.86
N ILE A 391 17.71 -12.92 -16.28
CA ILE A 391 19.06 -13.26 -15.82
C ILE A 391 18.99 -14.41 -14.80
N LEU A 392 18.14 -14.28 -13.78
CA LEU A 392 17.92 -15.34 -12.78
C LEU A 392 17.41 -16.64 -13.42
N THR A 393 16.42 -16.55 -14.31
CA THR A 393 15.87 -17.75 -14.98
C THR A 393 16.93 -18.48 -15.81
N ASN A 394 17.86 -17.74 -16.41
CA ASN A 394 18.95 -18.33 -17.17
C ASN A 394 20.02 -18.96 -16.26
N SER A 395 20.28 -18.39 -15.08
CA SER A 395 21.25 -18.99 -14.13
C SER A 395 20.73 -20.23 -13.40
N LEU A 396 19.42 -20.51 -13.47
CA LEU A 396 18.79 -21.70 -12.87
C LEU A 396 18.77 -22.91 -13.81
N LYS A 397 19.21 -22.75 -15.06
CA LYS A 397 19.40 -23.84 -16.03
C LYS A 397 20.84 -24.31 -15.97
#